data_AF-A0A3D5U9M2-F1
#
_entry.id   AF-A0A3D5U9M2-F1
#
_cell.length_a   1.000
_cell.length_b   1.000
_cell.length_c   1.000
_cell.angle_alpha   90.00
_cell.angle_beta   90.00
_cell.angle_gamma   90.00
#
_symmetry.space_group_name_H-M   'P 1'
#
loop_
_entity.id
_entity.type
_entity.pdbx_description
1 polymer ?
#
loop_
_entity_poly.entity_id
_entity_poly.type
_entity_poly.pdbx_seq_one_letter_code
_entity_poly.pdbx_strand_id
1 'polypeptide(L)'
;MSEKPFVAKLDNVLPPDPVFEPGIRRAPDRGLNLSKKEIKQALKNALRYIPTELHRRVAPEFLEELKTMGRIYGYRFRPKGRLMGKPIDEYKGITQAKALQVMIDNNLDFDIALYPYELVTYGETGQVCQNWMQYRLIMKYLEAMTENQTLVVASGHPVGLFPSRPEAPRVISTNGLVIGKWDNPEDFKRLTALGVANYGQMTAGGWMYIGPQG
;
A
#
# COMPACT_ATOMS: atom_id res chain seq x y z
N MET A 1 22.36 25.11 4.41
CA MET A 1 22.31 24.33 3.16
C MET A 1 20.96 23.65 3.12
N SER A 2 20.15 23.87 2.08
CA SER A 2 18.88 23.16 1.90
C SER A 2 19.21 21.70 1.56
N GLU A 3 19.16 20.81 2.55
CA GLU A 3 19.25 19.38 2.31
C GLU A 3 18.08 18.97 1.42
N LYS A 4 18.39 18.26 0.32
CA LYS A 4 17.34 17.74 -0.57
C LYS A 4 16.41 16.82 0.24
N PRO A 5 15.08 16.96 0.13
CA PRO A 5 14.16 16.11 0.86
C PRO A 5 14.39 14.64 0.48
N PHE A 6 14.39 13.75 1.48
CA PHE A 6 14.52 12.32 1.25
C PHE A 6 13.32 11.80 0.46
N VAL A 7 13.59 11.13 -0.66
CA VAL A 7 12.56 10.49 -1.50
C VAL A 7 12.86 9.01 -1.59
N ALA A 8 12.04 8.18 -0.94
CA ALA A 8 12.15 6.74 -1.04
C ALA A 8 11.84 6.30 -2.49
N LYS A 9 12.66 5.37 -3.01
CA LYS A 9 12.48 4.76 -4.32
C LYS A 9 12.62 3.25 -4.22
N LEU A 10 11.90 2.54 -5.07
CA LEU A 10 12.14 1.12 -5.28
C LEU A 10 13.43 0.93 -6.08
N ASP A 11 14.13 -0.16 -5.80
CA ASP A 11 15.42 -0.45 -6.42
C ASP A 11 15.21 -0.79 -7.90
N ASN A 12 16.20 -0.48 -8.75
CA ASN A 12 16.16 -0.82 -10.17
C ASN A 12 16.53 -2.30 -10.42
N VAL A 13 15.93 -3.19 -9.64
CA VAL A 13 16.07 -4.63 -9.73
C VAL A 13 14.67 -5.20 -9.77
N LEU A 14 14.37 -5.96 -10.82
CA LEU A 14 13.08 -6.61 -10.93
C LEU A 14 13.00 -7.77 -9.92
N PRO A 15 12.05 -7.76 -8.97
CA PRO A 15 11.84 -8.89 -8.09
C PRO A 15 11.43 -10.14 -8.89
N PRO A 16 11.64 -11.35 -8.35
CA PRO A 16 11.20 -12.58 -8.99
C PRO A 16 9.67 -12.65 -9.08
N ASP A 17 9.17 -13.61 -9.87
CA ASP A 17 7.74 -13.78 -10.10
C ASP A 17 6.99 -14.00 -8.77
N PRO A 18 5.75 -13.48 -8.65
CA PRO A 18 4.95 -13.67 -7.45
C PRO A 18 4.60 -15.15 -7.29
N VAL A 19 4.72 -15.64 -6.04
CA VAL A 19 4.35 -17.00 -5.66
C VAL A 19 3.22 -16.92 -4.65
N PHE A 20 2.17 -17.72 -4.87
CA PHE A 20 1.01 -17.80 -3.99
C PHE A 20 0.94 -19.18 -3.36
N GLU A 21 0.83 -19.23 -2.03
CA GLU A 21 0.65 -20.45 -1.27
C GLU A 21 -0.75 -21.02 -1.55
N PRO A 22 -0.87 -22.32 -1.92
CA PRO A 22 -2.17 -22.96 -2.09
C PRO A 22 -3.01 -22.89 -0.82
N GLY A 23 -4.33 -22.74 -0.98
CA GLY A 23 -5.27 -22.71 0.15
C GLY A 23 -5.39 -21.38 0.89
N ILE A 24 -4.49 -20.42 0.64
CA ILE A 24 -4.63 -19.06 1.19
C ILE A 24 -5.68 -18.29 0.40
N ARG A 25 -6.64 -17.70 1.13
CA ARG A 25 -7.76 -16.97 0.55
C ARG A 25 -7.28 -15.77 -0.27
N ARG A 26 -7.91 -15.56 -1.42
CA ARG A 26 -7.62 -14.47 -2.37
C ARG A 26 -8.86 -13.60 -2.56
N ALA A 27 -8.67 -12.30 -2.73
CA ALA A 27 -9.78 -11.42 -3.04
C ALA A 27 -10.40 -11.80 -4.38
N PRO A 28 -11.74 -11.73 -4.53
CA PRO A 28 -12.38 -11.94 -5.82
C PRO A 28 -12.03 -10.80 -6.78
N ASP A 29 -12.24 -11.05 -8.09
CA ASP A 29 -12.21 -10.00 -9.09
C ASP A 29 -13.18 -8.86 -8.70
N ARG A 30 -12.68 -7.63 -8.77
CA ARG A 30 -13.47 -6.43 -8.50
C ARG A 30 -14.20 -5.93 -9.74
N GLY A 31 -13.92 -6.50 -10.91
CA GLY A 31 -14.46 -6.11 -12.20
C GLY A 31 -13.84 -4.83 -12.72
N LEU A 32 -13.57 -4.81 -14.03
CA LEU A 32 -12.96 -3.68 -14.71
C LEU A 32 -14.02 -2.77 -15.36
N ASN A 33 -14.32 -1.63 -14.74
CA ASN A 33 -15.23 -0.60 -15.29
C ASN A 33 -14.47 0.69 -15.64
N LEU A 34 -13.36 0.56 -16.38
CA LEU A 34 -12.54 1.69 -16.82
C LEU A 34 -12.55 1.81 -18.34
N SER A 35 -12.65 3.03 -18.84
CA SER A 35 -12.42 3.32 -20.26
C SER A 35 -10.97 3.03 -20.68
N LYS A 36 -10.70 2.92 -21.98
CA LYS A 36 -9.31 2.75 -22.50
C LYS A 36 -8.36 3.87 -22.00
N LYS A 37 -8.87 5.11 -21.89
CA LYS A 37 -8.10 6.25 -21.38
C LYS A 37 -7.78 6.08 -19.90
N GLU A 38 -8.73 5.61 -19.11
CA GLU A 38 -8.57 5.36 -17.69
C GLU A 38 -7.68 4.15 -17.40
N ILE A 39 -7.74 3.09 -18.19
CA ILE A 39 -6.80 1.96 -18.11
C ILE A 39 -5.37 2.47 -18.30
N LYS A 40 -5.14 3.30 -19.33
CA LYS A 40 -3.83 3.93 -19.55
C LYS A 40 -3.41 4.80 -18.35
N GLN A 41 -4.36 5.50 -17.73
CA GLN A 41 -4.09 6.31 -16.54
C GLN A 41 -3.78 5.45 -15.30
N ALA A 42 -4.51 4.36 -15.06
CA ALA A 42 -4.27 3.42 -13.98
C ALA A 42 -2.86 2.81 -14.08
N LEU A 43 -2.45 2.41 -15.29
CA LEU A 43 -1.10 1.92 -15.54
C LEU A 43 -0.05 2.97 -15.24
N LYS A 44 -0.22 4.21 -15.72
CA LYS A 44 0.69 5.32 -15.40
C LYS A 44 0.76 5.58 -13.89
N ASN A 45 -0.38 5.53 -13.21
CA ASN A 45 -0.48 5.73 -11.78
C ASN A 45 0.25 4.63 -10.99
N ALA A 46 0.22 3.37 -11.44
CA ALA A 46 0.99 2.30 -10.81
C ALA A 46 2.50 2.39 -11.15
N LEU A 47 2.83 2.66 -12.41
CA LEU A 47 4.22 2.77 -12.88
C LEU A 47 4.98 3.95 -12.28
N ARG A 48 4.30 4.95 -11.70
CA ARG A 48 4.95 6.08 -11.00
C ARG A 48 5.88 5.64 -9.87
N TYR A 49 5.66 4.45 -9.31
CA TYR A 49 6.48 3.88 -8.23
C TYR A 49 7.67 3.06 -8.73
N ILE A 50 7.71 2.74 -10.03
CA ILE A 50 8.65 1.81 -10.62
C ILE A 50 9.73 2.58 -11.39
N PRO A 51 11.02 2.21 -11.29
CA PRO A 51 12.07 2.73 -12.17
C PRO A 51 11.71 2.56 -13.65
N THR A 52 11.94 3.60 -14.45
CA THR A 52 11.52 3.68 -15.86
C THR A 52 12.07 2.55 -16.73
N GLU A 53 13.24 2.05 -16.40
CA GLU A 53 13.95 0.94 -17.03
C GLU A 53 13.15 -0.36 -16.94
N LEU A 54 12.35 -0.52 -15.89
CA LEU A 54 11.53 -1.72 -15.67
C LEU A 54 10.12 -1.60 -16.26
N HIS A 55 9.69 -0.42 -16.72
CA HIS A 55 8.31 -0.19 -17.17
C HIS A 55 7.89 -1.12 -18.29
N ARG A 56 8.76 -1.38 -19.27
CA ARG A 56 8.45 -2.27 -20.41
C ARG A 56 8.12 -3.70 -19.96
N ARG A 57 8.74 -4.16 -18.87
CA ARG A 57 8.52 -5.50 -18.32
C ARG A 57 7.32 -5.56 -17.38
N VAL A 58 7.14 -4.53 -16.56
CA VAL A 58 6.12 -4.52 -15.50
C VAL A 58 4.74 -4.08 -16.00
N ALA A 59 4.67 -3.21 -17.02
CA ALA A 59 3.39 -2.70 -17.52
C ALA A 59 2.42 -3.79 -18.03
N PRO A 60 2.87 -4.83 -18.75
CA PRO A 60 2.00 -5.94 -19.13
C PRO A 60 1.43 -6.69 -17.92
N GLU A 61 2.22 -6.91 -16.87
CA GLU A 61 1.78 -7.58 -15.64
C GLU A 61 0.72 -6.75 -14.92
N PHE A 62 0.95 -5.44 -14.76
CA PHE A 62 -0.05 -4.54 -14.18
C PHE A 62 -1.34 -4.48 -15.00
N LEU A 63 -1.24 -4.55 -16.33
CA LEU A 63 -2.43 -4.61 -17.18
C LEU A 63 -3.19 -5.91 -16.98
N GLU A 64 -2.48 -7.02 -16.82
CA GLU A 64 -3.10 -8.32 -16.57
C GLU A 64 -3.79 -8.36 -15.21
N GLU A 65 -3.13 -7.89 -14.15
CA GLU A 65 -3.75 -7.74 -12.82
C GLU A 65 -5.01 -6.86 -12.90
N LEU A 66 -4.93 -5.71 -13.58
CA LEU A 66 -6.07 -4.80 -13.72
C LEU A 66 -7.25 -5.46 -14.44
N LYS A 67 -7.01 -6.32 -15.42
CA LYS A 67 -8.05 -7.03 -16.18
C LYS A 67 -8.66 -8.20 -15.40
N THR A 68 -7.84 -8.93 -14.66
CA THR A 68 -8.25 -10.19 -14.00
C THR A 68 -8.74 -9.99 -12.58
N MET A 69 -8.29 -8.92 -11.92
CA MET A 69 -8.63 -8.60 -10.53
C MET A 69 -9.39 -7.28 -10.40
N GLY A 70 -9.50 -6.49 -11.48
CA GLY A 70 -10.06 -5.15 -11.44
C GLY A 70 -9.16 -4.12 -10.73
N ARG A 71 -7.94 -4.51 -10.35
CA ARG A 71 -6.96 -3.72 -9.56
C ARG A 71 -5.53 -4.07 -9.93
N ILE A 72 -4.63 -3.12 -9.68
CA ILE A 72 -3.18 -3.35 -9.76
C ILE A 72 -2.66 -3.46 -8.33
N TYR A 73 -2.38 -4.68 -7.88
CA TYR A 73 -1.79 -4.96 -6.56
C TYR A 73 -0.26 -4.94 -6.60
N GLY A 74 0.32 -5.13 -7.78
CA GLY A 74 1.74 -5.26 -8.02
C GLY A 74 2.32 -6.43 -7.28
N TYR A 75 1.75 -7.63 -7.48
CA TYR A 75 2.09 -8.84 -6.71
C TYR A 75 3.58 -9.15 -6.70
N ARG A 76 4.28 -8.87 -7.80
CA ARG A 76 5.74 -9.01 -7.91
C ARG A 76 6.50 -8.25 -6.82
N PHE A 77 5.97 -7.11 -6.37
CA PHE A 77 6.61 -6.26 -5.37
C PHE A 77 6.26 -6.64 -3.94
N ARG A 78 5.47 -7.70 -3.71
CA ARG A 78 5.26 -8.25 -2.37
C ARG A 78 6.58 -8.80 -1.81
N PRO A 79 6.93 -8.52 -0.53
CA PRO A 79 8.04 -9.20 0.12
C PRO A 79 7.86 -10.73 0.10
N LYS A 80 8.97 -11.49 0.01
CA LYS A 80 8.90 -12.96 0.07
C LYS A 80 8.59 -13.44 1.49
N GLY A 81 7.96 -14.61 1.58
CA GLY A 81 7.58 -15.22 2.85
C GLY A 81 6.28 -14.64 3.42
N ARG A 82 5.92 -15.07 4.63
CA ARG A 82 4.78 -14.54 5.37
C ARG A 82 5.20 -13.26 6.09
N LEU A 83 4.36 -12.24 6.03
CA LEU A 83 4.49 -11.06 6.88
C LEU A 83 3.82 -11.37 8.21
N MET A 84 4.39 -10.89 9.30
CA MET A 84 3.85 -11.02 10.64
C MET A 84 4.48 -9.93 11.51
N GLY A 85 3.76 -9.46 12.52
CA GLY A 85 4.30 -8.52 13.49
C GLY A 85 5.45 -9.17 14.27
N LYS A 86 6.67 -8.69 14.09
CA LYS A 86 7.86 -9.22 14.77
C LYS A 86 8.20 -8.44 16.04
N PRO A 87 9.09 -8.94 16.90
CA PRO A 87 9.74 -8.14 17.93
C PRO A 87 10.26 -6.81 17.37
N ILE A 88 10.03 -5.72 18.12
CA ILE A 88 10.26 -4.35 17.65
C ILE A 88 11.74 -4.09 17.28
N ASP A 89 12.66 -4.80 17.92
CA ASP A 89 14.11 -4.73 17.71
C ASP A 89 14.56 -5.28 16.36
N GLU A 90 13.74 -6.11 15.68
CA GLU A 90 14.01 -6.58 14.31
C GLU A 90 13.78 -5.50 13.24
N TYR A 91 13.06 -4.42 13.58
CA TYR A 91 12.77 -3.32 12.66
C TYR A 91 13.82 -2.20 12.75
N LYS A 92 13.95 -1.42 11.66
CA LYS A 92 14.88 -0.28 11.57
C LYS A 92 14.13 1.05 11.74
N GLY A 93 14.88 2.11 12.07
CA GLY A 93 14.36 3.46 12.31
C GLY A 93 14.17 3.78 13.79
N ILE A 94 13.52 4.90 14.08
CA ILE A 94 13.18 5.31 15.45
C ILE A 94 12.09 4.40 16.05
N THR A 95 12.01 4.30 17.38
CA THR A 95 11.10 3.37 18.08
C THR A 95 9.65 3.46 17.62
N GLN A 96 9.10 4.66 17.45
CA GLN A 96 7.73 4.87 17.01
C GLN A 96 7.50 4.38 15.57
N ALA A 97 8.49 4.55 14.70
CA ALA A 97 8.43 4.05 13.33
C ALA A 97 8.55 2.52 13.28
N LYS A 98 9.37 1.92 14.14
CA LYS A 98 9.45 0.47 14.32
C LYS A 98 8.10 -0.09 14.78
N ALA A 99 7.47 0.52 15.77
CA ALA A 99 6.15 0.10 16.24
C ALA A 99 5.09 0.13 15.12
N LEU A 100 5.11 1.17 14.27
CA LEU A 100 4.21 1.23 13.11
C LEU A 100 4.47 0.11 12.09
N GLN A 101 5.74 -0.25 11.86
CA GLN A 101 6.08 -1.37 10.97
C GLN A 101 5.54 -2.70 11.52
N VAL A 102 5.66 -2.95 12.83
CA VAL A 102 5.06 -4.14 13.49
C VAL A 102 3.57 -4.21 13.20
N MET A 103 2.85 -3.11 13.40
CA MET A 103 1.40 -3.09 13.22
C MET A 103 0.96 -3.25 11.76
N ILE A 104 1.72 -2.68 10.81
CA ILE A 104 1.47 -2.86 9.37
C ILE A 104 1.64 -4.34 9.00
N ASP A 105 2.72 -4.98 9.44
CA ASP A 105 2.96 -6.39 9.15
C ASP A 105 1.91 -7.29 9.81
N ASN A 106 1.49 -7.00 11.04
CA ASN A 106 0.40 -7.70 11.72
C ASN A 106 -0.92 -7.63 10.93
N ASN A 107 -1.28 -6.45 10.40
CA ASN A 107 -2.47 -6.29 9.56
C ASN A 107 -2.42 -7.08 8.23
N LEU A 108 -1.23 -7.54 7.82
CA LEU A 108 -0.98 -8.32 6.60
C LEU A 108 -0.60 -9.77 6.89
N ASP A 109 -0.63 -10.18 8.16
CA ASP A 109 -0.38 -11.55 8.56
C ASP A 109 -1.43 -12.48 7.95
N PHE A 110 -1.01 -13.67 7.54
CA PHE A 110 -1.87 -14.65 6.88
C PHE A 110 -2.90 -15.26 7.84
N ASP A 111 -2.61 -15.21 9.14
CA ASP A 111 -3.54 -15.66 10.18
C ASP A 111 -4.51 -14.54 10.62
N ILE A 112 -4.29 -13.30 10.15
CA ILE A 112 -5.09 -12.11 10.53
C ILE A 112 -5.87 -11.54 9.35
N ALA A 113 -5.21 -11.36 8.21
CA ALA A 113 -5.75 -10.68 7.04
C ALA A 113 -6.65 -11.60 6.23
N LEU A 114 -7.81 -11.08 5.82
CA LEU A 114 -8.79 -11.78 5.01
C LEU A 114 -8.24 -12.18 3.61
N TYR A 115 -7.53 -11.25 2.95
CA TYR A 115 -6.87 -11.48 1.66
C TYR A 115 -5.46 -10.90 1.72
N PRO A 116 -4.49 -11.61 2.33
CA PRO A 116 -3.18 -11.04 2.64
C PRO A 116 -2.41 -10.64 1.40
N TYR A 117 -2.57 -11.36 0.28
CA TYR A 117 -1.93 -11.03 -1.00
C TYR A 117 -2.47 -9.75 -1.66
N GLU A 118 -3.71 -9.38 -1.35
CA GLU A 118 -4.39 -8.17 -1.85
C GLU A 118 -4.37 -7.02 -0.84
N LEU A 119 -3.59 -7.17 0.23
CA LEU A 119 -3.46 -6.21 1.32
C LEU A 119 -4.78 -5.91 2.05
N VAL A 120 -5.77 -6.80 1.96
CA VAL A 120 -7.08 -6.65 2.61
C VAL A 120 -7.05 -7.34 3.97
N THR A 121 -7.21 -6.55 5.03
CA THR A 121 -7.24 -7.06 6.39
C THR A 121 -8.63 -7.60 6.74
N TYR A 122 -9.70 -6.84 6.51
CA TYR A 122 -11.07 -7.28 6.81
C TYR A 122 -12.14 -6.49 6.03
N GLY A 123 -13.41 -6.84 6.23
CA GLY A 123 -14.55 -6.12 5.63
C GLY A 123 -14.60 -6.24 4.10
N GLU A 124 -14.09 -7.35 3.55
CA GLU A 124 -13.97 -7.67 2.11
C GLU A 124 -13.08 -6.73 1.29
N THR A 125 -12.96 -5.45 1.62
CA THR A 125 -12.19 -4.43 0.86
C THR A 125 -11.36 -3.51 1.74
N GLY A 126 -11.38 -3.68 3.07
CA GLY A 126 -10.60 -2.85 4.00
C GLY A 126 -9.10 -3.16 3.88
N GLN A 127 -8.35 -2.22 3.29
CA GLN A 127 -6.96 -2.42 2.89
C GLN A 127 -5.96 -1.56 3.67
N VAL A 128 -4.78 -2.12 3.92
CA VAL A 128 -3.62 -1.44 4.52
C VAL A 128 -3.10 -0.32 3.62
N CYS A 129 -2.94 -0.63 2.33
CA CYS A 129 -2.67 0.31 1.23
C CYS A 129 -3.08 -0.35 -0.10
N GLN A 130 -3.03 0.38 -1.21
CA GLN A 130 -3.63 -0.07 -2.48
C GLN A 130 -2.80 -1.17 -3.18
N ASN A 131 -1.48 -1.15 -3.02
CA ASN A 131 -0.57 -2.08 -3.70
C ASN A 131 0.74 -2.28 -2.95
N TRP A 132 1.49 -3.30 -3.33
CA TRP A 132 2.75 -3.67 -2.69
C TRP A 132 3.88 -2.66 -2.91
N MET A 133 3.83 -1.86 -3.98
CA MET A 133 4.79 -0.77 -4.18
C MET A 133 4.63 0.28 -3.07
N GLN A 134 3.39 0.63 -2.72
CA GLN A 134 3.09 1.54 -1.61
C GLN A 134 3.57 0.98 -0.28
N TYR A 135 3.30 -0.30 0.01
CA TYR A 135 3.80 -0.96 1.22
C TYR A 135 5.34 -0.81 1.34
N ARG A 136 6.08 -1.17 0.28
CA ARG A 136 7.56 -1.11 0.31
C ARG A 136 8.07 0.32 0.51
N LEU A 137 7.41 1.30 -0.09
CA LEU A 137 7.78 2.71 0.08
C LEU A 137 7.44 3.22 1.48
N ILE A 138 6.28 2.86 2.05
CA ILE A 138 5.93 3.18 3.43
C ILE A 138 6.99 2.62 4.37
N MET A 139 7.36 1.35 4.24
CA MET A 139 8.42 0.74 5.06
C MET A 139 9.74 1.49 4.91
N LYS A 140 10.19 1.77 3.68
CA LYS A 140 11.42 2.55 3.44
C LYS A 140 11.38 3.96 4.08
N TYR A 141 10.22 4.62 4.09
CA TYR A 141 10.07 5.91 4.77
C TYR A 141 10.12 5.77 6.29
N LEU A 142 9.45 4.77 6.86
CA LEU A 142 9.48 4.50 8.31
C LEU A 142 10.89 4.12 8.79
N GLU A 143 11.64 3.34 8.01
CA GLU A 143 13.03 3.00 8.34
C GLU A 143 13.95 4.23 8.35
N ALA A 144 13.72 5.19 7.44
CA ALA A 144 14.57 6.35 7.24
C ALA A 144 14.15 7.60 8.05
N MET A 145 12.94 7.64 8.59
CA MET A 145 12.42 8.83 9.25
C MET A 145 13.15 9.15 10.56
N THR A 146 13.23 10.44 10.87
CA THR A 146 13.75 10.94 12.14
C THR A 146 12.62 11.39 13.07
N GLU A 147 12.94 11.69 14.33
CA GLU A 147 11.98 12.19 15.32
C GLU A 147 11.37 13.56 14.94
N ASN A 148 12.05 14.31 14.06
CA ASN A 148 11.62 15.63 13.58
C ASN A 148 10.87 15.57 12.26
N GLN A 149 10.27 14.42 11.92
CA GLN A 149 9.52 14.24 10.69
C GLN A 149 8.18 13.54 10.91
N THR A 150 7.25 13.81 10.00
CA THR A 150 5.96 13.13 9.86
C THR A 150 5.84 12.59 8.44
N LEU A 151 5.52 11.30 8.31
CA LEU A 151 5.14 10.68 7.04
C LEU A 151 3.67 11.00 6.75
N VAL A 152 3.40 11.59 5.58
CA VAL A 152 2.02 11.81 5.11
C VAL A 152 1.65 10.69 4.14
N VAL A 153 0.53 10.02 4.42
CA VAL A 153 -0.02 8.95 3.58
C VAL A 153 -1.41 9.33 3.10
N ALA A 154 -1.61 9.36 1.78
CA ALA A 154 -2.87 9.71 1.16
C ALA A 154 -3.48 8.49 0.48
N SER A 155 -4.48 7.89 1.12
CA SER A 155 -5.12 6.65 0.69
C SER A 155 -4.10 5.56 0.37
N GLY A 156 -3.19 5.27 1.30
CA GLY A 156 -2.10 4.31 1.10
C GLY A 156 -0.91 4.82 0.27
N HIS A 157 -1.02 5.90 -0.49
CA HIS A 157 0.15 6.49 -1.17
C HIS A 157 1.03 7.24 -0.16
N PRO A 158 2.31 6.84 0.06
CA PRO A 158 3.21 7.64 0.88
C PRO A 158 3.63 8.88 0.09
N VAL A 159 3.10 10.04 0.47
CA VAL A 159 3.40 11.34 -0.15
C VAL A 159 4.85 11.73 0.13
N GLY A 160 5.32 11.47 1.34
CA GLY A 160 6.71 11.69 1.75
C GLY A 160 6.85 12.08 3.21
N LEU A 161 8.09 12.34 3.62
CA LEU A 161 8.43 12.86 4.94
C LEU A 161 8.47 14.39 4.92
N PHE A 162 7.82 15.00 5.89
CA PHE A 162 7.77 16.45 6.06
C PHE A 162 8.36 16.83 7.42
N PRO A 163 9.05 17.98 7.54
CA PRO A 163 9.53 18.46 8.83
C PRO A 163 8.38 18.62 9.84
N SER A 164 8.63 18.20 11.07
CA SER A 164 7.72 18.29 12.19
C SER A 164 8.52 18.48 13.49
N ARG A 165 7.87 18.25 14.65
CA ARG A 165 8.50 18.25 15.98
C ARG A 165 8.37 16.86 16.64
N PRO A 166 9.20 16.51 17.63
CA PRO A 166 9.15 15.21 18.30
C PRO A 166 7.77 14.82 18.86
N GLU A 167 6.96 15.79 19.29
CA GLU A 167 5.61 15.57 19.85
C GLU A 167 4.52 15.40 18.78
N ALA A 168 4.84 15.67 17.50
CA ALA A 168 3.90 15.47 16.41
C ALA A 168 3.67 13.96 16.13
N PRO A 169 2.55 13.59 15.50
CA PRO A 169 2.37 12.24 14.99
C PRO A 169 3.48 11.87 14.00
N ARG A 170 4.00 10.64 14.07
CA ARG A 170 4.97 10.13 13.09
C ARG A 170 4.33 9.84 11.73
N VAL A 171 3.04 9.53 11.71
CA VAL A 171 2.27 9.32 10.49
C VAL A 171 0.96 10.08 10.58
N ILE A 172 0.60 10.76 9.50
CA ILE A 172 -0.75 11.26 9.25
C ILE A 172 -1.26 10.53 8.01
N SER A 173 -2.32 9.75 8.17
CA SER A 173 -2.91 8.96 7.10
C SER A 173 -4.36 9.35 6.86
N THR A 174 -4.74 9.47 5.59
CA THR A 174 -6.15 9.58 5.17
C THR A 174 -6.48 8.37 4.31
N ASN A 175 -7.72 7.87 4.37
CA ASN A 175 -8.16 6.76 3.52
C ASN A 175 -9.53 7.07 2.95
N GLY A 176 -9.63 7.11 1.61
CA GLY A 176 -10.91 7.20 0.91
C GLY A 176 -11.64 8.54 1.06
N LEU A 177 -10.93 9.63 1.36
CA LEU A 177 -11.55 10.95 1.37
C LEU A 177 -11.89 11.38 -0.07
N VAL A 178 -13.19 11.51 -0.36
CA VAL A 178 -13.71 11.89 -1.66
C VAL A 178 -14.61 13.12 -1.50
N ILE A 179 -14.61 14.02 -2.48
CA ILE A 179 -15.52 15.16 -2.48
C ILE A 179 -16.95 14.62 -2.62
N GLY A 180 -17.86 15.07 -1.75
CA GLY A 180 -19.19 14.45 -1.56
C GLY A 180 -20.02 14.20 -2.83
N LYS A 181 -19.85 15.02 -3.89
CA LYS A 181 -20.50 14.77 -5.20
C LYS A 181 -20.15 13.41 -5.81
N TRP A 182 -18.93 12.92 -5.57
CA TRP A 182 -18.41 11.65 -6.10
C TRP A 182 -18.26 10.58 -5.01
N ASP A 183 -18.73 10.84 -3.79
CA ASP A 183 -18.69 9.87 -2.70
C ASP A 183 -19.85 8.88 -2.82
N ASN A 184 -19.76 8.02 -3.83
CA ASN A 184 -20.73 6.96 -4.10
C ASN A 184 -19.99 5.67 -4.52
N PRO A 185 -20.64 4.49 -4.40
CA PRO A 185 -19.98 3.21 -4.67
C PRO A 185 -19.40 3.06 -6.08
N GLU A 186 -20.05 3.61 -7.10
CA GLU A 186 -19.62 3.51 -8.50
C GLU A 186 -18.34 4.31 -8.74
N ASP A 187 -18.35 5.60 -8.36
CA ASP A 187 -17.17 6.46 -8.46
C ASP A 187 -16.04 5.94 -7.59
N PHE A 188 -16.33 5.49 -6.37
CA PHE A 188 -15.32 4.93 -5.48
C PHE A 188 -14.67 3.67 -6.09
N LYS A 189 -15.46 2.76 -6.67
CA LYS A 189 -14.93 1.60 -7.41
C LYS A 189 -14.00 2.03 -8.55
N ARG A 190 -14.37 3.06 -9.31
CA ARG A 190 -13.55 3.63 -10.40
C ARG A 190 -12.25 4.25 -9.89
N LEU A 191 -12.32 5.10 -8.87
CA LEU A 191 -11.16 5.80 -8.28
C LEU A 191 -10.14 4.83 -7.70
N THR A 192 -10.62 3.79 -7.05
CA THR A 192 -9.76 2.80 -6.42
C THR A 192 -9.12 1.85 -7.46
N ALA A 193 -9.78 1.58 -8.60
CA ALA A 193 -9.15 0.92 -9.76
C ALA A 193 -8.12 1.81 -10.49
N LEU A 194 -8.32 3.13 -10.48
CA LEU A 194 -7.37 4.12 -10.98
C LEU A 194 -6.12 4.28 -10.10
N GLY A 195 -6.09 3.71 -8.90
CA GLY A 195 -4.94 3.84 -8.00
C GLY A 195 -4.88 5.19 -7.26
N VAL A 196 -6.03 5.84 -7.03
CA VAL A 196 -6.12 7.17 -6.40
C VAL A 196 -6.98 7.22 -5.13
N ALA A 197 -7.59 6.09 -4.75
CA ALA A 197 -8.35 5.97 -3.51
C ALA A 197 -8.14 4.58 -2.89
N ASN A 198 -8.27 4.48 -1.57
CA ASN A 198 -8.13 3.26 -0.79
C ASN A 198 -9.25 3.21 0.24
N TYR A 199 -9.95 2.09 0.35
CA TYR A 199 -10.86 1.89 1.47
C TYR A 199 -10.08 1.34 2.65
N GLY A 200 -9.75 2.21 3.61
CA GLY A 200 -9.03 1.81 4.81
C GLY A 200 -9.91 1.19 5.89
N GLN A 201 -11.24 1.27 5.74
CA GLN A 201 -12.17 0.88 6.81
C GLN A 201 -11.73 1.60 8.12
N MET A 202 -11.79 1.01 9.31
CA MET A 202 -11.32 1.65 10.55
C MET A 202 -9.86 1.29 10.84
N THR A 203 -9.60 0.01 11.11
CA THR A 203 -8.28 -0.43 11.62
C THR A 203 -7.39 -1.06 10.54
N ALA A 204 -7.92 -1.32 9.34
CA ALA A 204 -7.13 -1.89 8.23
C ALA A 204 -6.13 -0.85 7.70
N GLY A 205 -6.64 0.30 7.24
CA GLY A 205 -5.83 1.44 6.77
C GLY A 205 -5.30 2.33 7.90
N GLY A 206 -5.79 2.12 9.12
CA GLY A 206 -5.24 2.71 10.36
C GLY A 206 -4.09 1.91 10.97
N TRP A 207 -3.78 0.73 10.43
CA TRP A 207 -2.69 -0.16 10.86
C TRP A 207 -2.77 -0.52 12.34
N MET A 208 -3.93 -1.01 12.79
CA MET A 208 -4.13 -1.38 14.20
C MET A 208 -5.21 -2.46 14.40
N TYR A 209 -5.38 -3.36 13.42
CA TYR A 209 -6.31 -4.48 13.56
C TYR A 209 -5.66 -5.61 14.35
N ILE A 210 -6.40 -6.24 15.25
CA ILE A 210 -5.89 -7.25 16.20
C ILE A 210 -6.64 -8.58 16.12
N GLY A 211 -7.34 -8.83 15.02
CA GLY A 211 -8.19 -10.00 14.88
C GLY A 211 -9.56 -9.85 15.54
N PRO A 212 -10.29 -10.95 15.75
CA PRO A 212 -11.71 -10.96 16.10
C PRO A 212 -12.03 -10.69 17.58
N GLN A 213 -11.02 -10.42 18.43
CA GLN A 213 -11.24 -10.16 19.85
C GLN A 213 -11.90 -8.79 20.12
N GLY A 214 -11.61 -7.79 19.28
CA GLY A 214 -12.12 -6.42 19.43
C GLY A 214 -13.60 -6.31 19.14
#